data_AF-A0A090S5V4-F1
#
_entry.id   AF-A0A090S5V4-F1
#
_cell.length_a   1.000
_cell.length_b   1.000
_cell.length_c   1.000
_cell.angle_alpha   90.00
_cell.angle_beta   90.00
_cell.angle_gamma   90.00
#
_symmetry.space_group_name_H-M   'P 1'
#
loop_
_entity.id
_entity.type
_entity.pdbx_description
1 polymer ?
#
loop_
_entity_poly.entity_id
_entity_poly.type
_entity_poly.pdbx_seq_one_letter_code
_entity_poly.pdbx_strand_id
1 'polypeptide(L)'
;MMILQEFKGSNLSATECDELAIDRVSESLLKRERKLNNTAWFDYRLLHPTIRTYLFAHYYEEAFRYMVRLHLDYTQVEGDNPRSYLPKNDPLGKTRTALIKEEKTGVRQAFRNCTMVWKARQKADEYGIPYDVFCMSGMKVAIGRIWQRTPSPSQLYSQHIINGIIDRWAELASQKMHVAKSDFFQLQNWCEHPSQIDHAQWVIDQINARVNPDFALAEYGFSKPMIPSQMIRASFPESVILRAKSLSLR
;
A
#
# COMPACT_ATOMS: atom_id res chain seq x y z
N MET A 1 6.64 -12.31 -5.63
CA MET A 1 6.24 -11.06 -4.94
C MET A 1 4.83 -11.28 -4.41
N MET A 2 4.71 -11.37 -3.10
CA MET A 2 3.72 -12.22 -2.41
C MET A 2 2.27 -11.78 -2.61
N ILE A 3 1.41 -12.79 -2.79
CA ILE A 3 -0.01 -12.80 -2.41
C ILE A 3 -0.09 -12.17 -1.02
N LEU A 4 -1.08 -11.33 -0.74
CA LEU A 4 -1.33 -10.71 0.57
C LEU A 4 -0.95 -11.69 1.68
N GLN A 5 0.24 -11.51 2.28
CA GLN A 5 0.73 -12.45 3.28
C GLN A 5 -0.25 -12.47 4.45
N GLU A 6 -0.27 -13.54 5.24
CA GLU A 6 -0.95 -13.50 6.52
C GLU A 6 -0.29 -12.42 7.38
N PHE A 7 -1.02 -11.34 7.67
CA PHE A 7 -0.58 -10.23 8.51
C PHE A 7 -1.53 -10.06 9.68
N LYS A 8 -1.07 -9.41 10.75
CA LYS A 8 -1.92 -9.17 11.93
C LYS A 8 -3.16 -8.39 11.53
N GLY A 9 -4.35 -8.95 11.74
CA GLY A 9 -5.62 -8.33 11.39
C GLY A 9 -6.15 -8.68 10.00
N SER A 10 -5.50 -9.57 9.23
CA SER A 10 -6.00 -10.02 7.92
C SER A 10 -7.32 -10.80 7.98
N ASN A 11 -7.58 -11.46 9.11
CA ASN A 11 -8.73 -12.36 9.29
C ASN A 11 -9.89 -11.73 10.07
N LEU A 12 -9.84 -10.41 10.31
CA LEU A 12 -10.91 -9.70 11.00
C LEU A 12 -12.18 -9.69 10.14
N SER A 13 -13.31 -9.99 10.75
CA SER A 13 -14.63 -9.80 10.15
C SER A 13 -14.93 -8.31 9.95
N ALA A 14 -15.92 -8.01 9.09
CA ALA A 14 -16.36 -6.63 8.86
C ALA A 14 -16.83 -5.96 10.17
N THR A 15 -17.57 -6.69 11.01
CA THR A 15 -18.07 -6.19 12.30
C THR A 15 -16.92 -5.85 13.25
N GLU A 16 -15.95 -6.75 13.43
CA GLU A 16 -14.77 -6.46 14.25
C GLU A 16 -13.99 -5.26 13.72
N CYS A 17 -13.91 -5.11 12.39
CA CYS A 17 -13.25 -3.98 11.78
C CYS A 17 -13.93 -2.64 12.09
N ASP A 18 -15.27 -2.60 12.06
CA ASP A 18 -16.07 -1.42 12.40
C ASP A 18 -15.92 -1.07 13.89
N GLU A 19 -16.03 -2.07 14.78
CA GLU A 19 -15.85 -1.89 16.22
C GLU A 19 -14.48 -1.28 16.54
N LEU A 20 -13.41 -1.83 15.94
CA LEU A 20 -12.05 -1.33 16.11
C LEU A 20 -11.89 0.10 15.57
N ALA A 21 -12.51 0.43 14.44
CA ALA A 21 -12.44 1.76 13.86
C ALA A 21 -13.13 2.79 14.76
N ILE A 22 -14.34 2.49 15.23
CA ILE A 22 -15.13 3.37 16.11
C ILE A 22 -14.43 3.57 17.46
N ASP A 23 -13.86 2.51 18.03
CA ASP A 23 -13.24 2.57 19.37
C ASP A 23 -11.90 3.33 19.38
N ARG A 24 -11.15 3.27 18.27
CA ARG A 24 -9.73 3.67 18.24
C ARG A 24 -9.43 4.90 17.37
N VAL A 25 -10.32 5.26 16.45
CA VAL A 25 -10.07 6.30 15.44
C VAL A 25 -11.08 7.44 15.60
N SER A 26 -10.61 8.67 15.49
CA SER A 26 -11.50 9.83 15.55
C SER A 26 -12.40 9.93 14.32
N GLU A 27 -13.64 10.39 14.52
CA GLU A 27 -14.63 10.59 13.45
C GLU A 27 -14.09 11.46 12.30
N SER A 28 -13.28 12.48 12.61
CA SER A 28 -12.65 13.35 11.62
C SER A 28 -11.73 12.61 10.65
N LEU A 29 -11.05 11.55 11.10
CA LEU A 29 -10.23 10.71 10.23
C LEU A 29 -11.10 9.76 9.42
N LEU A 30 -12.14 9.18 10.02
CA LEU A 30 -13.07 8.25 9.35
C LEU A 30 -13.81 8.92 8.18
N LYS A 31 -14.17 10.21 8.32
CA LYS A 31 -14.81 10.99 7.24
C LYS A 31 -14.01 11.02 5.93
N ARG A 32 -12.69 10.83 5.98
CA ARG A 32 -11.81 10.85 4.80
C ARG A 32 -11.83 9.53 4.02
N GLU A 33 -12.19 8.41 4.64
CA GLU A 33 -12.05 7.07 4.04
C GLU A 33 -12.80 6.93 2.71
N ARG A 34 -14.00 7.50 2.62
CA ARG A 34 -14.82 7.43 1.41
C ARG A 34 -14.08 7.98 0.18
N LYS A 35 -13.37 9.09 0.34
CA LYS A 35 -12.63 9.70 -0.78
C LYS A 35 -11.36 8.91 -1.11
N LEU A 36 -10.66 8.45 -0.07
CA LEU A 36 -9.41 7.70 -0.20
C LEU A 36 -9.61 6.36 -0.89
N ASN A 37 -10.81 5.78 -0.83
CA ASN A 37 -11.07 4.53 -1.51
C ASN A 37 -10.88 4.63 -3.04
N ASN A 38 -11.11 5.80 -3.62
CA ASN A 38 -10.99 6.01 -5.06
C ASN A 38 -9.55 6.29 -5.50
N THR A 39 -8.67 6.66 -4.57
CA THR A 39 -7.27 6.98 -4.86
C THR A 39 -6.30 5.91 -4.40
N ALA A 40 -6.69 5.08 -3.43
CA ALA A 40 -5.87 4.00 -2.91
C ALA A 40 -5.38 3.06 -4.01
N TRP A 41 -4.23 2.42 -3.77
CA TRP A 41 -3.72 1.39 -4.66
C TRP A 41 -4.78 0.30 -4.87
N PHE A 42 -4.90 -0.15 -6.12
CA PHE A 42 -6.03 -0.95 -6.61
C PHE A 42 -6.34 -2.19 -5.74
N ASP A 43 -5.32 -2.96 -5.37
CA ASP A 43 -5.48 -4.16 -4.55
C ASP A 43 -6.07 -3.89 -3.16
N TYR A 44 -5.97 -2.66 -2.67
CA TYR A 44 -6.43 -2.28 -1.33
C TYR A 44 -7.85 -1.75 -1.34
N ARG A 45 -8.41 -1.36 -2.49
CA ARG A 45 -9.73 -0.71 -2.60
C ARG A 45 -10.89 -1.58 -2.11
N LEU A 46 -10.72 -2.90 -2.16
CA LEU A 46 -11.72 -3.86 -1.68
C LEU A 46 -11.56 -4.20 -0.19
N LEU A 47 -10.45 -3.81 0.44
CA LEU A 47 -10.20 -4.09 1.85
C LEU A 47 -10.93 -3.08 2.74
N HIS A 48 -11.39 -3.51 3.91
CA HIS A 48 -11.88 -2.58 4.93
C HIS A 48 -10.76 -1.60 5.38
N PRO A 49 -11.02 -0.31 5.65
CA PRO A 49 -10.00 0.65 6.10
C PRO A 49 -9.17 0.18 7.31
N THR A 50 -9.79 -0.55 8.25
CA THR A 50 -9.12 -1.18 9.39
C THR A 50 -8.09 -2.22 8.92
N ILE A 51 -8.48 -3.13 8.02
CA ILE A 51 -7.58 -4.12 7.42
C ILE A 51 -6.45 -3.45 6.63
N ARG A 52 -6.75 -2.40 5.85
CA ARG A 52 -5.71 -1.60 5.16
C ARG A 52 -4.71 -1.00 6.12
N THR A 53 -5.17 -0.51 7.27
CA THR A 53 -4.31 0.10 8.28
C THR A 53 -3.41 -0.94 8.95
N TYR A 54 -3.91 -2.16 9.18
CA TYR A 54 -3.09 -3.29 9.59
C TYR A 54 -2.07 -3.71 8.52
N LEU A 55 -2.48 -3.76 7.25
CA LEU A 55 -1.58 -4.06 6.13
C LEU A 55 -0.46 -3.02 6.01
N PHE A 56 -0.79 -1.73 6.18
CA PHE A 56 0.21 -0.66 6.23
C PHE A 56 1.15 -0.84 7.43
N ALA A 57 0.62 -1.18 8.62
CA ALA A 57 1.43 -1.44 9.81
C ALA A 57 2.44 -2.58 9.57
N HIS A 58 2.01 -3.64 8.88
CA HIS A 58 2.89 -4.74 8.48
C HIS A 58 4.04 -4.27 7.59
N TYR A 59 3.75 -3.55 6.50
CA TYR A 59 4.81 -3.05 5.61
C TYR A 59 5.71 -1.99 6.27
N TYR A 60 5.16 -1.21 7.19
CA TYR A 60 5.95 -0.29 8.01
C TYR A 60 6.95 -1.05 8.88
N GLU A 61 6.52 -2.11 9.57
CA GLU A 61 7.41 -2.95 10.38
C GLU A 61 8.46 -3.66 9.54
N GLU A 62 8.10 -4.18 8.36
CA GLU A 62 9.08 -4.80 7.46
C GLU A 62 10.13 -3.79 6.97
N ALA A 63 9.71 -2.56 6.64
CA ALA A 63 10.64 -1.49 6.29
C ALA A 63 11.51 -1.09 7.49
N PHE A 64 10.94 -1.00 8.70
CA PHE A 64 11.67 -0.71 9.92
C PHE A 64 12.71 -1.79 10.24
N ARG A 65 12.35 -3.08 10.14
CA ARG A 65 13.28 -4.20 10.35
C ARG A 65 14.41 -4.17 9.34
N TYR A 66 14.11 -3.95 8.07
CA TYR A 66 15.13 -3.77 7.04
C TYR A 66 16.12 -2.66 7.41
N MET A 67 15.60 -1.55 7.94
CA MET A 67 16.44 -0.44 8.43
C MET A 67 17.33 -0.80 9.60
N VAL A 68 16.78 -1.53 10.57
CA VAL A 68 17.54 -2.05 11.72
C VAL A 68 18.63 -3.02 11.23
N ARG A 69 18.35 -3.92 10.26
CA ARG A 69 19.35 -4.83 9.67
C ARG A 69 20.57 -4.11 9.09
N LEU A 70 20.37 -2.92 8.54
CA LEU A 70 21.46 -2.16 7.91
C LEU A 70 22.34 -1.39 8.92
N HIS A 71 21.82 -1.07 10.10
CA HIS A 71 22.49 -0.13 11.03
C HIS A 71 22.74 -0.70 12.42
N LEU A 72 22.15 -1.84 12.76
CA LEU A 72 22.22 -2.47 14.09
C LEU A 72 22.58 -3.96 13.95
N ASP A 73 23.03 -4.54 15.06
CA ASP A 73 23.43 -5.94 15.17
C ASP A 73 22.28 -6.91 14.77
N TYR A 74 22.63 -7.96 14.03
CA TYR A 74 21.73 -8.99 13.48
C TYR A 74 20.80 -9.59 14.54
N THR A 75 21.31 -9.78 15.76
CA THR A 75 20.57 -10.32 16.90
C THR A 75 19.33 -9.49 17.26
N GLN A 76 19.35 -8.17 17.00
CA GLN A 76 18.21 -7.29 17.24
C GLN A 76 17.12 -7.40 16.18
N VAL A 77 17.37 -8.09 15.07
CA VAL A 77 16.42 -8.22 13.95
C VAL A 77 15.87 -9.62 13.80
N GLU A 78 16.71 -10.64 13.95
CA GLU A 78 16.33 -12.05 13.72
C GLU A 78 16.44 -12.92 14.98
N GLY A 79 16.84 -12.35 16.12
CA GLY A 79 16.89 -13.09 17.39
C GLY A 79 15.51 -13.41 17.95
N ASP A 80 15.46 -14.13 19.08
CA ASP A 80 14.23 -14.60 19.74
C ASP A 80 13.21 -13.49 20.06
N ASN A 81 13.69 -12.25 20.21
CA ASN A 81 12.87 -11.09 20.51
C ASN A 81 13.22 -9.91 19.58
N PRO A 82 12.82 -9.96 18.30
CA PRO A 82 13.25 -8.97 17.31
C PRO A 82 12.69 -7.60 17.66
N ARG A 83 13.46 -6.55 17.40
CA ARG A 83 13.06 -5.18 17.66
C ARG A 83 11.86 -4.82 16.76
N SER A 84 10.88 -4.16 17.38
CA SER A 84 9.63 -3.74 16.74
C SER A 84 9.36 -2.31 17.15
N TYR A 85 8.85 -1.49 16.23
CA TYR A 85 8.45 -0.12 16.57
C TYR A 85 7.03 -0.11 17.16
N LEU A 86 6.13 -0.87 16.54
CA LEU A 86 4.73 -1.07 16.92
C LEU A 86 4.59 -2.23 17.92
N PRO A 87 3.49 -2.29 18.68
CA PRO A 87 3.25 -3.40 19.60
C PRO A 87 3.10 -4.72 18.83
N LYS A 88 3.79 -5.77 19.31
CA LYS A 88 3.88 -7.06 18.60
C LYS A 88 2.54 -7.80 18.47
N ASN A 89 1.70 -7.71 19.50
CA ASN A 89 0.43 -8.45 19.54
C ASN A 89 -0.65 -7.73 18.73
N ASP A 90 -0.73 -6.41 18.88
CA ASP A 90 -1.69 -5.55 18.19
C ASP A 90 -0.97 -4.27 17.72
N PRO A 91 -0.54 -4.20 16.45
CA PRO A 91 0.14 -3.03 15.90
C PRO A 91 -0.64 -1.71 16.02
N LEU A 92 -1.98 -1.79 16.06
CA LEU A 92 -2.86 -0.64 16.22
C LEU A 92 -3.30 -0.44 17.68
N GLY A 93 -2.86 -1.31 18.58
CA GLY A 93 -3.16 -1.28 20.00
C GLY A 93 -2.34 -0.27 20.79
N LYS A 94 -2.58 -0.26 22.10
CA LYS A 94 -1.80 0.53 23.06
C LYS A 94 -0.49 -0.17 23.39
N THR A 95 0.52 0.62 23.75
CA THR A 95 1.76 0.06 24.29
C THR A 95 1.52 -0.50 25.69
N ARG A 96 2.33 -1.48 26.12
CA ARG A 96 2.27 -2.03 27.48
C ARG A 96 2.37 -0.95 28.56
N THR A 97 3.23 0.05 28.34
CA THR A 97 3.37 1.19 29.25
C THR A 97 2.11 2.04 29.34
N ALA A 98 1.39 2.23 28.23
CA ALA A 98 0.12 2.96 28.23
C ALA A 98 -0.95 2.18 28.99
N LEU A 99 -1.05 0.86 28.78
CA LEU A 99 -1.98 -0.01 29.49
C LEU A 99 -1.74 0.01 31.02
N ILE A 100 -0.49 -0.14 31.45
CA ILE A 100 -0.12 -0.06 32.88
C ILE A 100 -0.48 1.31 33.47
N LYS A 101 -0.33 2.39 32.69
CA LYS A 101 -0.70 3.73 33.14
C LYS A 101 -2.22 3.87 33.31
N GLU A 102 -3.01 3.32 32.39
CA GLU A 102 -4.48 3.29 32.50
C GLU A 102 -4.94 2.54 33.75
N GLU A 103 -4.38 1.37 34.00
CA GLU A 103 -4.67 0.57 35.20
C GLU A 103 -4.37 1.35 36.48
N LYS A 104 -3.26 2.10 36.50
CA LYS A 104 -2.85 2.89 37.68
C LYS A 104 -3.68 4.14 37.90
N THR A 105 -4.08 4.85 36.84
CA THR A 105 -4.76 6.16 36.96
C THR A 105 -6.27 6.08 36.75
N GLY A 106 -6.79 4.96 36.24
CA GLY A 106 -8.19 4.82 35.80
C GLY A 106 -8.56 5.64 34.56
N VAL A 107 -7.58 6.33 33.94
CA VAL A 107 -7.82 7.26 32.83
C VAL A 107 -7.41 6.61 31.52
N ARG A 108 -8.41 6.32 30.67
CA ARG A 108 -8.23 5.79 29.32
C ARG A 108 -7.29 6.68 28.50
N GLN A 109 -6.19 6.12 28.01
CA GLN A 109 -5.27 6.77 27.08
C GLN A 109 -5.75 6.60 25.64
N ALA A 110 -5.32 7.53 24.79
CA ALA A 110 -5.59 7.48 23.36
C ALA A 110 -4.77 6.40 22.63
N PHE A 111 -5.32 5.83 21.57
CA PHE A 111 -4.62 4.91 20.65
C PHE A 111 -3.68 5.68 19.72
N ARG A 112 -2.58 6.19 20.29
CA ARG A 112 -1.61 7.03 19.55
C ARG A 112 -1.00 6.30 18.36
N ASN A 113 -0.66 5.02 18.51
CA ASN A 113 -0.10 4.21 17.41
C ASN A 113 -1.11 4.04 16.29
N CYS A 114 -2.35 3.67 16.60
CA CYS A 114 -3.45 3.62 15.64
C CYS A 114 -3.56 4.94 14.87
N THR A 115 -3.62 6.07 15.58
CA THR A 115 -3.77 7.39 14.96
C THR A 115 -2.61 7.71 13.99
N MET A 116 -1.36 7.44 14.36
CA MET A 116 -0.20 7.74 13.52
C MET A 116 -0.14 6.84 12.29
N VAL A 117 -0.37 5.54 12.45
CA VAL A 117 -0.39 4.57 11.36
C VAL A 117 -1.55 4.85 10.41
N TRP A 118 -2.74 5.14 10.96
CA TRP A 118 -3.92 5.48 10.17
C TRP A 118 -3.67 6.70 9.27
N LYS A 119 -3.11 7.78 9.84
CA LYS A 119 -2.77 8.99 9.06
C LYS A 119 -1.72 8.73 7.98
N ALA A 120 -0.69 7.95 8.27
CA ALA A 120 0.34 7.59 7.29
C ALA A 120 -0.24 6.78 6.14
N ARG A 121 -1.07 5.77 6.46
CA ARG A 121 -1.81 4.98 5.48
C ARG A 121 -2.74 5.85 4.63
N GLN A 122 -3.51 6.76 5.24
CA GLN A 122 -4.36 7.70 4.48
C GLN A 122 -3.54 8.51 3.47
N LYS A 123 -2.29 8.87 3.81
CA LYS A 123 -1.44 9.62 2.92
C LYS A 123 -0.87 8.78 1.78
N ALA A 124 -0.55 7.50 2.03
CA ALA A 124 -0.23 6.56 0.96
C ALA A 124 -1.41 6.37 -0.01
N ASP A 125 -2.62 6.22 0.54
CA ASP A 125 -3.85 6.07 -0.25
C ASP A 125 -4.16 7.32 -1.09
N GLU A 126 -3.87 8.51 -0.58
CA GLU A 126 -4.09 9.77 -1.30
C GLU A 126 -3.28 9.85 -2.61
N TYR A 127 -2.07 9.28 -2.61
CA TYR A 127 -1.19 9.25 -3.79
C TYR A 127 -1.26 7.93 -4.57
N GLY A 128 -2.09 6.98 -4.14
CA GLY A 128 -2.20 5.66 -4.77
C GLY A 128 -0.91 4.85 -4.75
N ILE A 129 -0.08 5.01 -3.72
CA ILE A 129 1.23 4.35 -3.63
C ILE A 129 1.09 3.01 -2.88
N PRO A 130 1.61 1.89 -3.41
CA PRO A 130 1.70 0.63 -2.69
C PRO A 130 2.42 0.79 -1.33
N TYR A 131 1.92 0.13 -0.29
CA TYR A 131 2.38 0.39 1.08
C TYR A 131 3.83 -0.05 1.33
N ASP A 132 4.28 -1.11 0.67
CA ASP A 132 5.68 -1.56 0.67
C ASP A 132 6.61 -0.47 0.10
N VAL A 133 6.22 0.10 -1.05
CA VAL A 133 6.96 1.18 -1.70
C VAL A 133 6.94 2.44 -0.83
N PHE A 134 5.79 2.82 -0.29
CA PHE A 134 5.63 4.00 0.55
C PHE A 134 6.53 3.94 1.79
N CYS A 135 6.43 2.84 2.56
CA CYS A 135 7.19 2.68 3.80
C CYS A 135 8.70 2.58 3.52
N MET A 136 9.11 1.73 2.57
CA MET A 136 10.52 1.53 2.26
C MET A 136 11.18 2.79 1.69
N SER A 137 10.49 3.50 0.79
CA SER A 137 11.02 4.74 0.21
C SER A 137 11.15 5.82 1.28
N GLY A 138 10.16 5.96 2.15
CA GLY A 138 10.21 6.94 3.25
C GLY A 138 11.36 6.67 4.22
N MET A 139 11.59 5.40 4.57
CA MET A 139 12.76 5.00 5.35
C MET A 139 14.08 5.37 4.67
N LYS A 140 14.22 5.08 3.35
CA LYS A 140 15.42 5.40 2.58
C LYS A 140 15.68 6.89 2.46
N VAL A 141 14.64 7.71 2.28
CA VAL A 141 14.79 9.17 2.25
C VAL A 141 15.31 9.70 3.59
N ALA A 142 14.85 9.15 4.72
CA ALA A 142 15.36 9.52 6.04
C ALA A 142 16.85 9.19 6.22
N ILE A 143 17.32 8.03 5.73
CA ILE A 143 18.75 7.68 5.72
C ILE A 143 19.56 8.65 4.87
N GLY A 144 19.08 8.95 3.65
CA GLY A 144 19.78 9.86 2.74
C GLY A 144 19.94 11.27 3.33
N ARG A 145 19.07 11.62 4.29
CA ARG A 145 19.12 12.85 5.09
C ARG A 145 19.84 12.69 6.43
N ILE A 146 20.51 11.56 6.66
CA ILE A 146 21.35 11.27 7.83
C ILE A 146 20.56 11.37 9.15
N TRP A 147 19.32 10.87 9.16
CA TRP A 147 18.55 10.79 10.39
C TRP A 147 19.17 9.76 11.34
N GLN A 148 19.42 10.16 12.58
CA GLN A 148 20.02 9.30 13.61
C GLN A 148 19.09 8.19 14.10
N ARG A 149 17.78 8.33 13.86
CA ARG A 149 16.75 7.37 14.24
C ARG A 149 15.86 7.10 13.05
N THR A 150 15.41 5.85 12.95
CA THR A 150 14.39 5.44 11.98
C THR A 150 13.11 6.26 12.19
N PRO A 151 12.48 6.76 11.12
CA PRO A 151 11.29 7.58 11.22
C PRO A 151 10.10 6.80 11.78
N SER A 152 9.32 7.44 12.64
CA SER A 152 8.00 6.96 13.06
C SER A 152 7.00 6.99 11.90
N PRO A 153 5.84 6.29 11.98
CA PRO A 153 4.81 6.40 10.95
C PRO A 153 4.36 7.85 10.71
N SER A 154 4.31 8.65 11.78
CA SER A 154 3.90 10.06 11.66
C SER A 154 4.90 10.94 10.91
N GLN A 155 6.16 10.53 10.85
CA GLN A 155 7.21 11.28 10.16
C GLN A 155 7.24 10.97 8.65
N LEU A 156 6.69 9.82 8.22
CA LEU A 156 6.66 9.43 6.80
C LEU A 156 5.83 10.36 5.92
N TYR A 157 4.83 11.04 6.50
CA TYR A 157 4.02 12.03 5.79
C TYR A 157 4.46 13.48 6.00
N SER A 158 5.64 13.71 6.59
CA SER A 158 6.23 15.06 6.64
C SER A 158 6.61 15.52 5.22
N GLN A 159 6.52 16.82 4.94
CA GLN A 159 6.63 17.36 3.58
C GLN A 159 7.91 16.91 2.83
N HIS A 160 9.05 16.88 3.51
CA HIS A 160 10.32 16.49 2.88
C HIS A 160 10.42 14.99 2.60
N ILE A 161 9.80 14.15 3.43
CA ILE A 161 9.80 12.70 3.25
C ILE A 161 8.79 12.32 2.17
N ILE A 162 7.57 12.88 2.22
CA ILE A 162 6.52 12.56 1.26
C ILE A 162 6.91 12.94 -0.17
N ASN A 163 7.58 14.09 -0.37
CA ASN A 163 8.07 14.48 -1.69
C ASN A 163 9.07 13.43 -2.24
N GLY A 164 10.02 12.98 -1.41
CA GLY A 164 10.97 11.95 -1.83
C GLY A 164 10.31 10.59 -2.09
N ILE A 165 9.23 10.24 -1.38
CA ILE A 165 8.43 9.05 -1.67
C ILE A 165 7.73 9.18 -3.04
N ILE A 166 7.13 10.35 -3.32
CA ILE A 166 6.44 10.62 -4.59
C ILE A 166 7.43 10.55 -5.76
N ASP A 167 8.58 11.20 -5.65
CA ASP A 167 9.63 11.19 -6.68
C ASP A 167 10.09 9.76 -6.96
N ARG A 168 10.31 8.97 -5.88
CA ARG A 168 10.70 7.57 -6.00
C ARG A 168 9.60 6.72 -6.63
N TRP A 169 8.33 6.98 -6.31
CA TRP A 169 7.21 6.26 -6.92
C TRP A 169 7.10 6.55 -8.41
N ALA A 170 7.22 7.82 -8.82
CA ALA A 170 7.21 8.20 -10.23
C ALA A 170 8.33 7.52 -11.02
N GLU A 171 9.55 7.45 -10.45
CA GLU A 171 10.67 6.73 -11.03
C GLU A 171 10.39 5.23 -11.17
N LEU A 172 9.86 4.60 -10.11
CA LEU A 172 9.52 3.18 -10.15
C LEU A 172 8.41 2.88 -11.17
N ALA A 173 7.41 3.74 -11.28
CA ALA A 173 6.31 3.62 -12.22
C ALA A 173 6.80 3.73 -13.67
N SER A 174 7.79 4.59 -13.93
CA SER A 174 8.40 4.70 -15.27
C SER A 174 9.34 3.55 -15.62
N GLN A 175 9.84 2.78 -14.64
CA GLN A 175 10.78 1.68 -14.90
C GLN A 175 10.10 0.35 -15.27
N LYS A 176 8.97 0.03 -14.64
CA LYS A 176 8.25 -1.23 -14.88
C LYS A 176 6.74 -1.05 -14.78
N MET A 177 6.00 -2.01 -15.31
CA MET A 177 4.55 -2.04 -15.16
C MET A 177 4.17 -2.36 -13.71
N HIS A 178 3.34 -1.50 -13.11
CA HIS A 178 2.71 -1.74 -11.82
C HIS A 178 1.23 -1.96 -12.03
N VAL A 179 0.80 -3.21 -11.93
CA VAL A 179 -0.59 -3.63 -12.08
C VAL A 179 -1.09 -4.23 -10.77
N ALA A 180 -2.40 -4.18 -10.56
CA ALA A 180 -3.04 -4.89 -9.47
C ALA A 180 -2.78 -6.39 -9.59
N LYS A 181 -2.66 -7.07 -8.44
CA LYS A 181 -2.40 -8.51 -8.37
C LYS A 181 -3.65 -9.33 -8.12
N SER A 182 -4.68 -8.74 -7.52
CA SER A 182 -5.93 -9.43 -7.23
C SER A 182 -6.59 -9.93 -8.51
N ASP A 183 -7.09 -11.17 -8.49
CA ASP A 183 -7.83 -11.77 -9.62
C ASP A 183 -9.08 -10.97 -9.99
N PHE A 184 -9.58 -10.13 -9.07
CA PHE A 184 -10.65 -9.18 -9.31
C PHE A 184 -10.37 -8.27 -10.52
N PHE A 185 -9.11 -7.93 -10.79
CA PHE A 185 -8.74 -7.03 -11.90
C PHE A 185 -8.46 -7.77 -13.21
N GLN A 186 -8.54 -9.10 -13.23
CA GLN A 186 -8.41 -9.88 -14.45
C GLN A 186 -9.73 -9.89 -15.21
N LEU A 187 -9.64 -9.91 -16.54
CA LEU A 187 -10.81 -9.82 -17.42
C LEU A 187 -11.80 -10.98 -17.19
N GLN A 188 -11.32 -12.13 -16.72
CA GLN A 188 -12.16 -13.28 -16.37
C GLN A 188 -13.18 -12.98 -15.25
N ASN A 189 -12.86 -12.06 -14.34
CA ASN A 189 -13.70 -11.62 -13.22
C ASN A 189 -14.27 -10.21 -13.46
N TRP A 190 -14.25 -9.75 -14.71
CA TRP A 190 -14.71 -8.42 -15.06
C TRP A 190 -16.22 -8.28 -14.81
N CYS A 191 -16.60 -7.26 -14.05
CA CYS A 191 -17.99 -6.95 -13.74
C CYS A 191 -18.30 -5.46 -13.90
N GLU A 192 -17.47 -4.75 -14.67
CA GLU A 192 -17.58 -3.30 -14.91
C GLU A 192 -17.56 -2.45 -13.63
N HIS A 193 -16.92 -2.97 -12.57
CA HIS A 193 -16.82 -2.24 -11.32
C HIS A 193 -15.95 -0.98 -11.52
N PRO A 194 -16.28 0.18 -10.92
CA PRO A 194 -15.52 1.42 -11.11
C PRO A 194 -14.01 1.28 -10.87
N SER A 195 -13.61 0.50 -9.87
CA SER A 195 -12.18 0.22 -9.63
C SER A 195 -11.51 -0.58 -10.75
N GLN A 196 -12.22 -1.48 -11.42
CA GLN A 196 -11.69 -2.23 -12.58
C GLN A 196 -11.50 -1.29 -13.77
N ILE A 197 -12.44 -0.36 -14.00
CA ILE A 197 -12.35 0.65 -15.06
C ILE A 197 -11.15 1.58 -14.81
N ASP A 198 -11.02 2.12 -13.59
CA ASP A 198 -9.88 2.96 -13.19
C ASP A 198 -8.55 2.22 -13.35
N HIS A 199 -8.51 0.93 -12.97
CA HIS A 199 -7.31 0.11 -13.10
C HIS A 199 -6.96 -0.13 -14.57
N ALA A 200 -7.94 -0.51 -15.41
CA ALA A 200 -7.72 -0.69 -16.84
C ALA A 200 -7.18 0.59 -17.49
N GLN A 201 -7.71 1.76 -17.12
CA GLN A 201 -7.19 3.04 -17.59
C GLN A 201 -5.74 3.28 -17.12
N TRP A 202 -5.43 3.01 -15.85
CA TRP A 202 -4.07 3.09 -15.33
C TRP A 202 -3.07 2.17 -16.05
N VAL A 203 -3.50 0.95 -16.43
CA VAL A 203 -2.66 0.06 -17.24
C VAL A 203 -2.46 0.64 -18.64
N ILE A 204 -3.51 1.15 -19.27
CA ILE A 204 -3.43 1.80 -20.59
C ILE A 204 -2.44 2.98 -20.56
N ASP A 205 -2.55 3.86 -19.58
CA ASP A 205 -1.69 5.04 -19.45
C ASP A 205 -0.22 4.62 -19.29
N GLN A 206 0.04 3.58 -18.49
CA GLN A 206 1.39 3.03 -18.35
C GLN A 206 1.92 2.40 -19.63
N ILE A 207 1.08 1.72 -20.44
CA ILE A 207 1.48 1.14 -21.73
C ILE A 207 1.83 2.27 -22.71
N ASN A 208 0.98 3.29 -22.81
CA ASN A 208 1.18 4.43 -23.71
C ASN A 208 2.43 5.25 -23.36
N ALA A 209 2.81 5.30 -22.09
CA ALA A 209 4.04 5.96 -21.67
C ALA A 209 5.33 5.18 -22.04
N ARG A 210 5.23 3.94 -22.54
CA ARG A 210 6.40 3.12 -22.93
C ARG A 210 6.88 3.45 -24.33
N VAL A 211 8.17 3.25 -24.53
CA VAL A 211 8.81 3.32 -25.86
C VAL A 211 8.22 2.28 -26.82
N ASN A 212 7.99 1.05 -26.33
CA ASN A 212 7.42 -0.05 -27.11
C ASN A 212 6.11 -0.53 -26.47
N PRO A 213 4.97 0.12 -26.77
CA PRO A 213 3.68 -0.22 -26.16
C PRO A 213 3.16 -1.60 -26.55
N ASP A 214 3.57 -2.13 -27.70
CA ASP A 214 3.14 -3.43 -28.24
C ASP A 214 3.53 -4.61 -27.35
N PHE A 215 4.72 -4.61 -26.74
CA PHE A 215 5.12 -5.68 -25.81
C PHE A 215 4.29 -5.68 -24.52
N ALA A 216 4.05 -4.51 -23.95
CA ALA A 216 3.25 -4.41 -22.73
C ALA A 216 1.77 -4.71 -23.02
N LEU A 217 1.26 -4.30 -24.19
CA LEU A 217 -0.09 -4.64 -24.63
C LEU A 217 -0.24 -6.14 -24.94
N ALA A 218 0.80 -6.81 -25.46
CA ALA A 218 0.80 -8.26 -25.64
C ALA A 218 0.56 -8.98 -24.32
N GLU A 219 1.31 -8.62 -23.26
CA GLU A 219 1.20 -9.23 -21.94
C GLU A 219 -0.14 -8.90 -21.26
N TYR A 220 -0.49 -7.62 -21.11
CA TYR A 220 -1.63 -7.21 -20.28
C TYR A 220 -2.96 -7.05 -21.03
N GLY A 221 -2.91 -7.02 -22.36
CA GLY A 221 -4.10 -6.97 -23.23
C GLY A 221 -4.53 -8.34 -23.73
N PHE A 222 -3.60 -9.29 -23.90
CA PHE A 222 -3.90 -10.60 -24.52
C PHE A 222 -3.48 -11.80 -23.66
N SER A 223 -2.24 -11.88 -23.19
CA SER A 223 -1.75 -13.05 -22.44
C SER A 223 -2.37 -13.17 -21.04
N LYS A 224 -2.39 -12.06 -20.30
CA LYS A 224 -3.01 -11.90 -18.97
C LYS A 224 -3.96 -10.71 -19.05
N PRO A 225 -5.12 -10.87 -19.70
CA PRO A 225 -5.96 -9.76 -20.06
C PRO A 225 -6.52 -9.07 -18.81
N MET A 226 -6.22 -7.78 -18.68
CA MET A 226 -6.74 -6.89 -17.63
C MET A 226 -7.54 -5.72 -18.22
N ILE A 227 -7.50 -5.55 -19.55
CA ILE A 227 -8.12 -4.44 -20.26
C ILE A 227 -9.20 -4.99 -21.22
N PRO A 228 -10.45 -4.52 -21.13
CA PRO A 228 -11.49 -4.89 -22.09
C PRO A 228 -11.12 -4.52 -23.53
N SER A 229 -11.51 -5.36 -24.48
CA SER A 229 -11.22 -5.16 -25.91
C SER A 229 -11.71 -3.82 -26.47
N GLN A 230 -12.83 -3.30 -25.96
CA GLN A 230 -13.36 -1.99 -26.37
C GLN A 230 -12.40 -0.86 -25.97
N MET A 231 -11.88 -0.89 -24.74
CA MET A 231 -10.91 0.09 -24.26
C MET A 231 -9.59 -0.01 -25.03
N ILE A 232 -9.12 -1.22 -25.34
CA ILE A 232 -7.92 -1.41 -26.18
C ILE A 232 -8.07 -0.72 -27.54
N ARG A 233 -9.21 -0.94 -28.22
CA ARG A 233 -9.47 -0.34 -29.55
C ARG A 233 -9.60 1.19 -29.50
N ALA A 234 -10.10 1.73 -28.40
CA ALA A 234 -10.23 3.17 -28.21
C ALA A 234 -8.88 3.84 -27.91
N SER A 235 -7.97 3.14 -27.22
CA SER A 235 -6.73 3.72 -26.69
C SER A 235 -5.48 3.47 -27.54
N PHE A 236 -5.47 2.47 -28.42
CA PHE A 236 -4.30 2.10 -29.20
C PHE A 236 -4.57 2.07 -30.71
N PRO A 237 -3.62 2.52 -31.55
CA PRO A 237 -3.72 2.37 -33.00
C PRO A 237 -3.79 0.90 -33.42
N GLU A 238 -4.51 0.62 -34.51
CA GLU A 238 -4.68 -0.74 -35.03
C GLU A 238 -3.35 -1.45 -35.32
N SER A 239 -2.34 -0.71 -35.79
CA SER A 239 -0.99 -1.24 -36.04
C SER A 239 -0.32 -1.79 -34.78
N VAL A 240 -0.49 -1.12 -33.63
CA VAL A 240 0.05 -1.55 -32.33
C VAL A 240 -0.72 -2.78 -31.84
N ILE A 241 -2.05 -2.79 -31.99
CA ILE A 241 -2.90 -3.92 -31.60
C ILE A 241 -2.54 -5.18 -32.38
N LEU A 242 -2.34 -5.07 -33.70
CA LEU A 242 -1.97 -6.21 -34.55
C LEU A 242 -0.58 -6.77 -34.19
N ARG A 243 0.39 -5.90 -33.89
CA ARG A 243 1.72 -6.31 -33.42
C ARG A 243 1.65 -7.00 -32.05
N ALA A 244 0.93 -6.42 -31.10
CA ALA A 244 0.75 -7.01 -29.78
C ALA A 244 0.13 -8.41 -29.84
N LYS A 245 -0.90 -8.60 -30.69
CA LYS A 245 -1.50 -9.92 -30.94
C LYS A 245 -0.53 -10.94 -31.51
N SER A 246 0.35 -10.54 -32.43
CA SER A 246 1.33 -11.46 -33.01
C SER A 246 2.41 -11.85 -32.00
N LEU A 247 2.77 -10.94 -31.10
CA LEU A 247 3.71 -11.19 -29.99
C LEU A 247 3.13 -12.11 -28.93
N SER A 248 1.84 -12.00 -28.60
CA SER A 248 1.20 -12.83 -27.56
C SER A 248 0.96 -14.28 -27.98
N LEU A 249 1.05 -14.59 -29.28
CA LEU A 249 0.88 -15.94 -29.83
C LEU A 249 2.19 -16.74 -29.89
N ARG A 250 3.32 -16.13 -29.50
CA ARG A 250 4.63 -16.76 -29.42
C ARG A 250 4.92 -17.24 -28.00
#